data_AF-A0A962M9W5-F1
#
_entry.id   AF-A0A962M9W5-F1
#
_cell.length_a   1.000
_cell.length_b   1.000
_cell.length_c   1.000
_cell.angle_alpha   90.00
_cell.angle_beta   90.00
_cell.angle_gamma   90.00
#
_symmetry.space_group_name_H-M   'P 1'
#
loop_
_entity.id
_entity.type
_entity.pdbx_description
1 polymer ?
#
loop_
_entity_poly.entity_id
_entity_poly.type
_entity_poly.pdbx_seq_one_letter_code
_entity_poly.pdbx_strand_id
1 'polypeptide(L)'
;MQQIPPLAHVVVLVALLLAPGTADKKTAVSGCWADGRTDVLVMTTECPPPLPPLEALPLWLSWYDPALCWENGRVIENINCDADPTTMAGGTAVSPEMYGYAAACVPVWFDQTVRVKGIGAWHCLDVGGAVIPTYREIFDPQAGFITQWVLPIDILHDSTQPDPWWQYLPIAAGAWEVTGE
;
A
#
# COMPACT_ATOMS: atom_id res chain seq x y z
N MET A 1 28.52 -3.36 -29.71
CA MET A 1 27.60 -2.20 -29.73
C MET A 1 26.87 -2.20 -28.40
N GLN A 2 27.30 -1.33 -27.46
CA GLN A 2 26.65 -1.19 -26.16
C GLN A 2 25.37 -0.39 -26.34
N GLN A 3 24.22 -1.00 -26.04
CA GLN A 3 22.95 -0.28 -25.96
C GLN A 3 23.01 0.68 -24.77
N ILE A 4 22.95 1.96 -25.07
CA ILE A 4 22.80 3.03 -24.08
C ILE A 4 21.41 2.82 -23.44
N PRO A 5 21.29 2.66 -22.12
CA PRO A 5 19.99 2.54 -21.48
C PRO A 5 19.20 3.84 -21.69
N PRO A 6 17.88 3.75 -21.96
CA PRO A 6 17.06 4.93 -22.23
C PRO A 6 17.10 5.88 -21.03
N LEU A 7 17.30 7.17 -21.29
CA LEU A 7 17.45 8.26 -20.31
C LEU A 7 16.44 8.19 -19.15
N ALA A 8 15.23 7.71 -19.42
CA ALA A 8 14.16 7.52 -18.42
C ALA A 8 14.58 6.63 -17.23
N HIS A 9 15.36 5.57 -17.46
CA HIS A 9 15.80 4.67 -16.38
C HIS A 9 16.87 5.31 -15.48
N VAL A 10 17.71 6.19 -16.05
CA VAL A 10 18.74 6.91 -15.29
C VAL A 10 18.10 8.01 -14.44
N VAL A 11 17.05 8.67 -14.93
CA VAL A 11 16.34 9.73 -14.19
C VAL A 11 15.58 9.16 -12.98
N VAL A 12 14.93 8.00 -13.11
CA VAL A 12 14.22 7.36 -11.98
C VAL A 12 15.19 6.91 -10.88
N LEU A 13 16.33 6.31 -11.24
CA LEU A 13 17.35 5.91 -10.26
C LEU A 13 17.99 7.10 -9.54
N VAL A 14 18.25 8.21 -10.25
CA VAL A 14 18.85 9.41 -9.65
C VAL A 14 17.85 10.15 -8.76
N ALA A 15 16.55 10.15 -9.09
CA ALA A 15 15.52 10.72 -8.24
C ALA A 15 15.33 9.94 -6.92
N LEU A 16 15.43 8.61 -6.94
CA LEU A 16 15.41 7.76 -5.75
C LEU A 16 16.65 7.97 -4.85
N LEU A 17 17.82 8.25 -5.44
CA LEU A 17 19.08 8.50 -4.70
C LEU A 17 19.19 9.93 -4.12
N LEU A 18 18.35 10.87 -4.57
CA LEU A 18 18.32 12.26 -4.12
C LEU A 18 17.08 12.59 -3.29
N ALA A 19 16.23 11.61 -2.98
CA ALA A 19 15.16 11.80 -2.03
C ALA A 19 15.77 12.26 -0.68
N PRO A 20 15.37 13.43 -0.15
CA PRO A 20 15.90 13.90 1.12
C PRO A 20 15.67 12.82 2.18
N GLY A 21 16.71 12.54 2.97
CA GLY A 21 16.60 11.62 4.10
C GLY A 21 15.45 12.03 5.01
N THR A 22 14.77 11.03 5.58
CA THR A 22 13.57 11.10 6.43
C THR A 22 13.77 11.85 7.77
N ALA A 23 14.52 12.96 7.76
CA ALA A 23 15.09 13.58 8.95
C ALA A 23 14.12 14.48 9.73
N ASP A 24 12.95 14.82 9.19
CA ASP A 24 11.93 15.57 9.93
C ASP A 24 10.62 14.79 9.99
N LYS A 25 10.51 13.84 10.93
CA LYS A 25 9.20 13.32 11.36
C LYS A 25 8.43 14.47 12.03
N LYS A 26 7.62 15.20 11.25
CA LYS A 26 6.74 16.26 11.78
C LYS A 26 5.55 15.59 12.49
N THR A 27 5.28 16.04 13.71
CA THR A 27 4.25 15.49 14.61
C THR A 27 2.84 15.65 14.04
N ALA A 28 2.01 14.61 14.17
CA ALA A 28 0.58 14.66 13.86
C ALA A 28 -0.11 15.85 14.53
N VAL A 29 -1.03 16.51 13.83
CA VAL A 29 -1.85 17.59 14.40
C VAL A 29 -2.91 16.99 15.31
N SER A 30 -2.87 17.35 16.59
CA SER A 30 -3.86 16.91 17.56
C SER A 30 -5.27 17.34 17.15
N GLY A 31 -6.21 16.39 17.12
CA GLY A 31 -7.62 16.65 16.82
C GLY A 31 -8.05 16.43 15.36
N CYS A 32 -7.12 16.18 14.45
CA CYS A 32 -7.43 15.74 13.09
C CYS A 32 -6.82 14.37 12.87
N TRP A 33 -7.68 13.34 12.81
CA TRP A 33 -7.38 11.92 12.55
C TRP A 33 -5.95 11.50 12.93
N ALA A 34 -5.75 11.04 14.16
CA ALA A 34 -4.69 10.08 14.45
C ALA A 34 -5.34 8.70 14.33
N ASP A 35 -5.11 7.98 13.22
CA ASP A 35 -5.51 6.58 13.08
C ASP A 35 -4.66 5.63 13.97
N GLY A 36 -3.80 6.20 14.83
CA GLY A 36 -2.96 5.48 15.79
C GLY A 36 -1.72 4.85 15.17
N ARG A 37 -1.49 5.03 13.86
CA ARG A 37 -0.40 4.39 13.13
C ARG A 37 0.93 5.15 13.26
N THR A 38 2.03 4.41 13.36
CA THR A 38 3.40 4.92 13.59
C THR A 38 4.30 4.90 12.35
N ASP A 39 3.77 4.44 11.22
CA ASP A 39 4.49 3.98 10.04
C ASP A 39 4.16 4.67 8.74
N VAL A 40 3.03 5.33 8.74
CA VAL A 40 2.72 6.26 7.69
C VAL A 40 3.52 7.53 7.94
N LEU A 41 4.23 8.00 6.92
CA LEU A 41 4.64 9.39 6.83
C LEU A 41 3.36 10.24 6.76
N VAL A 42 2.71 10.44 7.92
CA VAL A 42 1.60 11.38 8.09
C VAL A 42 2.23 12.75 8.26
N MET A 43 2.75 13.28 7.16
CA MET A 43 3.17 14.68 7.09
C MET A 43 1.93 15.54 6.90
N THR A 44 1.14 15.74 7.95
CA THR A 44 -0.03 16.62 7.88
C THR A 44 0.07 17.70 8.96
N THR A 45 0.37 18.93 8.54
CA THR A 45 0.14 20.12 9.36
C THR A 45 -1.30 20.61 9.26
N GLU A 46 -2.15 19.91 8.52
CA GLU A 46 -3.52 20.30 8.16
C GLU A 46 -4.47 19.11 8.24
N CYS A 47 -5.74 19.39 8.51
CA CYS A 47 -6.78 18.36 8.56
C CYS A 47 -7.12 17.88 7.14
N PRO A 48 -7.40 16.58 6.94
CA PRO A 48 -7.77 16.08 5.63
C PRO A 48 -9.07 16.74 5.13
N PRO A 49 -9.20 17.00 3.82
CA PRO A 49 -10.48 17.37 3.24
C PRO A 49 -11.48 16.20 3.37
N PRO A 50 -12.79 16.42 3.13
CA PRO A 50 -13.76 15.32 3.11
C PRO A 50 -13.33 14.17 2.21
N LEU A 51 -13.53 12.93 2.65
CA LEU A 51 -13.20 11.71 1.90
C LEU A 51 -14.02 11.65 0.59
N PRO A 52 -13.37 11.61 -0.59
CA PRO A 52 -14.04 11.35 -1.86
C PRO A 52 -14.64 9.92 -1.95
N PRO A 53 -15.54 9.65 -2.91
CA PRO A 53 -15.94 8.28 -3.25
C PRO A 53 -14.73 7.39 -3.56
N LEU A 54 -14.79 6.10 -3.22
CA LEU A 54 -13.64 5.18 -3.30
C LEU A 54 -13.07 5.08 -4.72
N GLU A 55 -13.95 5.07 -5.73
CA GLU A 55 -13.60 5.04 -7.16
C GLU A 55 -12.85 6.28 -7.66
N ALA A 56 -12.92 7.39 -6.92
CA ALA A 56 -12.18 8.60 -7.22
C ALA A 56 -10.79 8.64 -6.56
N LEU A 57 -10.47 7.66 -5.72
CA LEU A 57 -9.18 7.59 -5.04
C LEU A 57 -8.14 6.88 -5.90
N PRO A 58 -6.88 7.36 -5.89
CA PRO A 58 -5.78 6.54 -6.36
C PRO A 58 -5.59 5.33 -5.45
N LEU A 59 -5.28 4.16 -6.03
CA LEU A 59 -4.82 3.03 -5.21
C LEU A 59 -3.38 3.28 -4.75
N TRP A 60 -3.07 2.88 -3.53
CA TRP A 60 -1.72 2.82 -3.02
C TRP A 60 -1.37 1.36 -2.80
N LEU A 61 -0.49 0.82 -3.64
CA LEU A 61 -0.10 -0.58 -3.56
C LEU A 61 0.98 -0.75 -2.50
N SER A 62 0.73 -1.64 -1.56
CA SER A 62 1.68 -2.09 -0.54
C SER A 62 1.68 -3.61 -0.49
N TRP A 63 2.52 -4.19 0.35
CA TRP A 63 2.57 -5.62 0.54
C TRP A 63 2.68 -5.97 2.01
N TYR A 64 2.27 -7.18 2.33
CA TYR A 64 2.35 -7.73 3.68
C TYR A 64 2.76 -9.20 3.62
N ASP A 65 3.45 -9.66 4.67
CA ASP A 65 3.77 -11.06 4.87
C ASP A 65 3.33 -11.47 6.29
N PRO A 66 2.36 -12.39 6.42
CA PRO A 66 1.97 -13.01 7.69
C PRO A 66 3.15 -13.50 8.54
N ALA A 67 4.24 -13.95 7.92
CA ALA A 67 5.43 -14.44 8.64
C ALA A 67 6.11 -13.33 9.46
N LEU A 68 5.93 -12.08 9.08
CA LEU A 68 6.49 -10.90 9.75
C LEU A 68 5.56 -10.34 10.84
N CYS A 69 4.35 -10.89 11.01
CA CYS A 69 3.40 -10.41 12.01
C CYS A 69 3.90 -10.58 13.46
N TRP A 70 4.87 -11.45 13.71
CA TRP A 70 5.32 -11.76 15.06
C TRP A 70 6.84 -11.64 15.18
N GLU A 71 7.31 -10.62 15.91
CA GLU A 71 8.70 -10.55 16.37
C GLU A 71 8.72 -10.52 17.91
N ASN A 72 9.46 -11.45 18.52
CA ASN A 72 9.61 -11.55 19.99
C ASN A 72 8.27 -11.54 20.76
N GLY A 73 7.21 -12.13 20.20
CA GLY A 73 5.88 -12.20 20.81
C GLY A 73 5.11 -10.87 20.82
N ARG A 74 5.53 -9.89 20.02
CA ARG A 74 4.80 -8.64 19.77
C ARG A 74 4.45 -8.54 18.29
N VAL A 75 3.29 -7.94 18.03
CA VAL A 75 2.91 -7.55 16.67
C VAL A 75 3.90 -6.49 16.21
N ILE A 76 4.54 -6.71 15.06
CA ILE A 76 5.22 -5.62 14.37
C ILE A 76 4.10 -4.75 13.81
N GLU A 77 3.89 -3.58 14.42
CA GLU A 77 3.10 -2.51 13.81
C GLU A 77 3.61 -2.38 12.37
N ASN A 78 2.72 -2.24 11.37
CA ASN A 78 2.97 -1.95 9.93
C ASN A 78 2.67 -3.09 8.95
N ILE A 79 2.12 -4.19 9.44
CA ILE A 79 1.67 -5.31 8.63
C ILE A 79 0.21 -5.57 9.04
N ASN A 80 -0.64 -5.95 8.08
CA ASN A 80 -2.04 -6.29 8.34
C ASN A 80 -2.16 -7.51 9.27
N CYS A 81 -1.95 -7.33 10.57
CA CYS A 81 -1.78 -8.36 11.59
C CYS A 81 -2.65 -8.09 12.82
N ASP A 82 -3.83 -7.48 12.64
CA ASP A 82 -4.79 -7.21 13.70
C ASP A 82 -5.55 -8.48 14.16
N ALA A 83 -5.33 -9.61 13.50
CA ALA A 83 -5.91 -10.92 13.77
C ALA A 83 -4.88 -12.08 13.61
N ASP A 84 -5.35 -13.33 13.69
CA ASP A 84 -4.52 -14.52 13.43
C ASP A 84 -4.03 -14.51 11.98
N PRO A 85 -2.72 -14.33 11.74
CA PRO A 85 -2.19 -14.16 10.39
C PRO A 85 -2.10 -15.47 9.61
N THR A 86 -2.43 -16.62 10.23
CA THR A 86 -2.50 -17.90 9.54
C THR A 86 -3.82 -18.10 8.78
N THR A 87 -4.78 -17.19 8.95
CA THR A 87 -6.09 -17.24 8.31
C THR A 87 -6.45 -15.92 7.67
N MET A 88 -6.99 -15.98 6.45
CA MET A 88 -7.62 -14.84 5.78
C MET A 88 -8.96 -14.49 6.47
N ALA A 89 -9.47 -13.28 6.25
CA ALA A 89 -10.75 -12.83 6.80
C ALA A 89 -11.96 -13.77 6.55
N GLY A 90 -11.95 -14.54 5.46
CA GLY A 90 -12.97 -15.57 5.17
C GLY A 90 -12.82 -16.89 5.94
N GLY A 91 -11.80 -17.03 6.80
CA GLY A 91 -11.46 -18.26 7.53
C GLY A 91 -10.63 -19.26 6.73
N THR A 92 -10.22 -18.90 5.51
CA THR A 92 -9.34 -19.75 4.69
C THR A 92 -7.92 -19.67 5.22
N ALA A 93 -7.26 -20.81 5.42
CA ALA A 93 -5.86 -20.84 5.84
C ALA A 93 -4.96 -20.24 4.76
N VAL A 94 -3.98 -19.43 5.15
CA VAL A 94 -2.96 -18.91 4.24
C VAL A 94 -2.15 -20.09 3.69
N SER A 95 -1.97 -20.14 2.37
CA SER A 95 -1.19 -21.18 1.69
C SER A 95 -0.15 -20.57 0.73
N PRO A 96 0.93 -21.29 0.38
CA PRO A 96 1.98 -20.78 -0.51
C PRO A 96 1.46 -20.29 -1.87
N GLU A 97 0.37 -20.88 -2.37
CA GLU A 97 -0.23 -20.55 -3.67
C GLU A 97 -0.93 -19.18 -3.67
N MET A 98 -1.21 -18.62 -2.50
CA MET A 98 -1.87 -17.32 -2.36
C MET A 98 -0.90 -16.14 -2.53
N TYR A 99 0.40 -16.36 -2.31
CA TYR A 99 1.41 -15.30 -2.43
C TYR A 99 1.48 -14.76 -3.86
N GLY A 100 1.36 -13.44 -4.01
CA GLY A 100 1.28 -12.74 -5.29
C GLY A 100 -0.11 -12.75 -5.96
N TYR A 101 -1.08 -13.46 -5.38
CA TYR A 101 -2.47 -13.55 -5.88
C TYR A 101 -3.49 -12.94 -4.93
N ALA A 102 -3.34 -13.13 -3.62
CA ALA A 102 -4.25 -12.60 -2.63
C ALA A 102 -3.86 -11.18 -2.19
N ALA A 103 -4.85 -10.42 -1.73
CA ALA A 103 -4.62 -9.13 -1.08
C ALA A 103 -5.60 -8.91 0.08
N ALA A 104 -5.17 -8.08 1.02
CA ALA A 104 -6.06 -7.42 1.95
C ALA A 104 -6.60 -6.13 1.31
N CYS A 105 -7.92 -6.00 1.28
CA CYS A 105 -8.64 -4.91 0.63
C CYS A 105 -9.60 -4.21 1.60
N VAL A 106 -10.18 -3.08 1.18
CA VAL A 106 -11.31 -2.50 1.92
C VAL A 106 -12.48 -3.48 2.03
N PRO A 107 -13.22 -3.51 3.15
CA PRO A 107 -14.23 -4.54 3.41
C PRO A 107 -15.30 -4.71 2.33
N VAL A 108 -15.68 -3.62 1.65
CA VAL A 108 -16.69 -3.64 0.57
C VAL A 108 -16.22 -4.42 -0.68
N TRP A 109 -14.92 -4.69 -0.79
CA TRP A 109 -14.33 -5.45 -1.89
C TRP A 109 -13.99 -6.89 -1.53
N PHE A 110 -14.36 -7.36 -0.34
CA PHE A 110 -14.14 -8.75 0.04
C PHE A 110 -14.72 -9.70 -1.01
N ASP A 111 -13.95 -10.73 -1.34
CA ASP A 111 -14.23 -11.74 -2.37
C ASP A 111 -14.33 -11.21 -3.81
N GLN A 112 -13.85 -9.99 -4.06
CA GLN A 112 -13.74 -9.42 -5.41
C GLN A 112 -12.29 -9.38 -5.87
N THR A 113 -12.07 -9.19 -7.17
CA THR A 113 -10.73 -9.03 -7.73
C THR A 113 -10.45 -7.56 -8.05
N VAL A 114 -9.37 -7.02 -7.50
CA VAL A 114 -8.81 -5.72 -7.90
C VAL A 114 -7.84 -5.95 -9.07
N ARG A 115 -8.02 -5.23 -10.17
CA ARG A 115 -7.21 -5.34 -11.38
C ARG A 115 -6.53 -4.01 -11.68
N VAL A 116 -5.22 -4.04 -11.91
CA VAL A 116 -4.44 -2.88 -12.34
C VAL A 116 -3.73 -3.22 -13.64
N LYS A 117 -4.13 -2.54 -14.72
CA LYS A 117 -3.67 -2.85 -16.07
C LYS A 117 -2.15 -2.71 -16.18
N GLY A 118 -1.48 -3.79 -16.57
CA GLY A 118 -0.03 -3.82 -16.75
C GLY A 118 0.78 -4.00 -15.46
N ILE A 119 0.11 -4.20 -14.32
CA ILE A 119 0.76 -4.46 -13.03
C ILE A 119 0.35 -5.83 -12.49
N GLY A 120 -0.94 -6.05 -12.28
CA GLY A 120 -1.41 -7.29 -11.65
C GLY A 120 -2.91 -7.35 -11.43
N ALA A 121 -3.36 -8.48 -10.90
CA ALA A 121 -4.73 -8.71 -10.46
C ALA A 121 -4.69 -9.53 -9.18
N TRP A 122 -5.43 -9.09 -8.16
CA TRP A 122 -5.39 -9.69 -6.83
C TRP A 122 -6.80 -9.93 -6.28
N HIS A 123 -7.03 -11.11 -5.74
CA HIS A 123 -8.28 -11.48 -5.10
C HIS A 123 -8.27 -10.99 -3.65
N CYS A 124 -9.27 -10.19 -3.31
CA CYS A 124 -9.49 -9.65 -1.98
C CYS A 124 -10.00 -10.73 -1.02
N LEU A 125 -9.10 -11.60 -0.58
CA LEU A 125 -9.42 -12.69 0.35
C LEU A 125 -9.28 -12.27 1.80
N ASP A 126 -8.61 -11.14 2.06
CA ASP A 126 -8.37 -10.63 3.38
C ASP A 126 -8.91 -9.21 3.54
N VAL A 127 -9.15 -8.81 4.78
CA VAL A 127 -9.53 -7.44 5.14
C VAL A 127 -8.81 -7.08 6.43
N GLY A 128 -8.57 -5.79 6.63
CA GLY A 128 -7.70 -5.34 7.70
C GLY A 128 -8.08 -4.00 8.25
N GLY A 129 -7.87 -3.78 9.54
CA GLY A 129 -8.08 -2.49 10.19
C GLY A 129 -7.23 -1.36 9.59
N ALA A 130 -6.11 -1.70 8.94
CA ALA A 130 -5.20 -0.76 8.29
C ALA A 130 -5.50 -0.52 6.80
N VAL A 131 -6.35 -1.36 6.17
CA VAL A 131 -6.69 -1.25 4.74
C VAL A 131 -7.98 -0.45 4.58
N ILE A 132 -7.88 0.84 4.86
CA ILE A 132 -8.95 1.82 4.76
C ILE A 132 -8.47 3.08 4.03
N PRO A 133 -9.36 3.91 3.44
CA PRO A 133 -8.94 5.17 2.84
C PRO A 133 -8.12 6.02 3.81
N THR A 134 -6.97 6.51 3.37
CA THR A 134 -6.03 7.25 4.24
C THR A 134 -5.55 8.53 3.55
N TYR A 135 -5.45 9.61 4.31
CA TYR A 135 -4.89 10.88 3.83
C TYR A 135 -3.42 10.93 4.22
N ARG A 136 -2.53 10.85 3.24
CA ARG A 136 -1.09 10.67 3.50
C ARG A 136 -0.22 11.30 2.43
N GLU A 137 1.04 11.54 2.79
CA GLU A 137 2.06 11.92 1.82
C GLU A 137 2.48 10.69 1.00
N ILE A 138 2.49 10.84 -0.32
CA ILE A 138 2.94 9.83 -1.28
C ILE A 138 3.87 10.48 -2.30
N PHE A 139 4.72 9.68 -2.92
CA PHE A 139 5.56 10.13 -4.02
C PHE A 139 4.82 10.00 -5.36
N ASP A 140 4.53 11.13 -5.99
CA ASP A 140 4.05 11.21 -7.37
C ASP A 140 5.25 11.44 -8.31
N PRO A 141 5.44 10.60 -9.36
CA PRO A 141 6.58 10.74 -10.28
C PRO A 141 6.67 12.08 -11.02
N GLN A 142 5.55 12.83 -11.14
CA GLN A 142 5.47 14.11 -11.84
C GLN A 142 5.49 15.30 -10.88
N ALA A 143 4.88 15.16 -9.70
CA ALA A 143 4.71 16.25 -8.73
C ALA A 143 5.65 16.18 -7.52
N GLY A 144 6.38 15.07 -7.33
CA GLY A 144 7.17 14.81 -6.13
C GLY A 144 6.27 14.38 -4.96
N PHE A 145 6.67 14.69 -3.74
CA PHE A 145 5.86 14.37 -2.56
C PHE A 145 4.60 15.24 -2.52
N ILE A 146 3.44 14.58 -2.48
CA ILE A 146 2.12 15.21 -2.38
C ILE A 146 1.31 14.55 -1.28
N THR A 147 0.45 15.31 -0.62
CA THR A 147 -0.50 14.78 0.36
C THR A 147 -1.87 14.70 -0.26
N GLN A 148 -2.45 13.49 -0.31
CA GLN A 148 -3.79 13.26 -0.85
C GLN A 148 -4.46 12.06 -0.18
N TRP A 149 -5.77 11.92 -0.43
CA TRP A 149 -6.47 10.69 -0.09
C TRP A 149 -6.01 9.57 -1.02
N VAL A 150 -5.74 8.41 -0.45
CA VAL A 150 -5.42 7.19 -1.18
C VAL A 150 -6.21 6.02 -0.63
N LEU A 151 -6.36 4.99 -1.46
CA LEU A 151 -7.01 3.74 -1.09
C LEU A 151 -5.95 2.62 -1.05
N PRO A 152 -5.50 2.19 0.14
CA PRO A 152 -4.49 1.16 0.26
C PRO A 152 -5.03 -0.20 -0.17
N ILE A 153 -4.14 -1.03 -0.69
CA ILE A 153 -4.32 -2.47 -0.85
C ILE A 153 -2.99 -3.13 -0.49
N ASP A 154 -3.05 -4.10 0.41
CA ASP A 154 -1.87 -4.84 0.85
C ASP A 154 -1.85 -6.19 0.16
N ILE A 155 -0.93 -6.36 -0.79
CA ILE A 155 -0.79 -7.60 -1.55
C ILE A 155 0.03 -8.60 -0.73
N LEU A 156 -0.45 -9.85 -0.66
CA LEU A 156 0.27 -10.91 0.04
C LEU A 156 1.57 -11.20 -0.71
N HIS A 157 2.73 -10.99 -0.06
CA HIS A 157 4.05 -11.13 -0.66
C HIS A 157 5.01 -11.84 0.28
N ASP A 158 5.87 -12.69 -0.28
CA ASP A 158 6.85 -13.46 0.49
C ASP A 158 8.07 -12.58 0.76
N SER A 159 8.30 -12.26 2.02
CA SER A 159 9.40 -11.38 2.46
C SER A 159 10.79 -11.94 2.21
N THR A 160 10.91 -13.22 1.84
CA THR A 160 12.18 -13.82 1.40
C THR A 160 12.52 -13.51 -0.06
N GLN A 161 11.57 -12.95 -0.82
CA GLN A 161 11.76 -12.50 -2.19
C GLN A 161 12.15 -11.02 -2.24
N PRO A 162 12.78 -10.54 -3.34
CA PRO A 162 13.01 -9.11 -3.53
C PRO A 162 11.71 -8.30 -3.41
N ASP A 163 11.85 -7.08 -2.89
CA ASP A 163 10.73 -6.12 -2.83
C ASP A 163 10.09 -5.95 -4.21
N PRO A 164 8.74 -5.95 -4.29
CA PRO A 164 8.05 -5.79 -5.55
C PRO A 164 8.32 -4.38 -6.11
N TRP A 165 8.65 -4.31 -7.41
CA TRP A 165 8.94 -3.03 -8.09
C TRP A 165 7.76 -2.04 -8.05
N TRP A 166 6.55 -2.54 -7.86
CA TRP A 166 5.32 -1.75 -7.79
C TRP A 166 4.99 -1.26 -6.37
N GLN A 167 5.79 -1.62 -5.37
CA GLN A 167 5.59 -1.18 -3.99
C GLN A 167 5.55 0.35 -3.91
N TYR A 168 4.53 0.85 -3.21
CA TYR A 168 4.26 2.27 -3.01
C TYR A 168 3.97 3.08 -4.27
N LEU A 169 3.70 2.42 -5.40
CA LEU A 169 3.23 3.12 -6.59
C LEU A 169 1.81 3.65 -6.36
N PRO A 170 1.58 4.96 -6.53
CA PRO A 170 0.23 5.48 -6.65
C PRO A 170 -0.34 5.10 -8.02
N ILE A 171 -1.46 4.39 -8.03
CA ILE A 171 -2.21 4.06 -9.24
C ILE A 171 -3.34 5.05 -9.38
N ALA A 172 -3.31 5.85 -10.44
CA ALA A 172 -4.31 6.87 -10.68
C ALA A 172 -5.74 6.30 -10.67
N ALA A 173 -6.70 7.10 -10.20
CA ALA A 173 -8.11 6.78 -10.31
C ALA A 173 -8.47 6.46 -11.78
N GLY A 174 -9.19 5.36 -11.99
CA GLY A 174 -9.55 4.86 -13.33
C GLY A 174 -8.46 4.03 -14.03
N ALA A 175 -7.27 3.87 -13.45
CA ALA A 175 -6.26 2.91 -13.92
C ALA A 175 -6.38 1.54 -13.22
N TRP A 176 -7.41 1.37 -12.40
CA TRP A 176 -7.76 0.17 -11.67
C TRP A 176 -9.26 -0.08 -11.74
N GLU A 177 -9.67 -1.32 -11.57
CA GLU A 177 -11.08 -1.72 -11.50
C GLU A 177 -11.27 -2.84 -10.48
N VAL A 178 -12.49 -2.97 -9.98
CA VAL A 178 -12.91 -4.10 -9.15
C VAL A 178 -13.96 -4.88 -9.89
N THR A 179 -13.73 -6.19 -10.02
CA THR A 179 -14.65 -7.12 -10.69
C THR A 179 -15.09 -8.17 -9.69
N GLY A 180 -16.41 -8.42 -9.61
CA GLY A 180 -16.93 -9.64 -8.98
C GLY A 180 -16.58 -10.87 -9.84
N GLU A 181 -16.63 -12.06 -9.24
CA GLU A 181 -16.62 -13.32 -10.00
C GLU A 181 -17.83 -13.46 -10.94
#